data_AF-A0AAU1BYT5-F1
#
_entry.id   AF-A0AAU1BYT5-F1
#
_cell.length_a   1.000
_cell.length_b   1.000
_cell.length_c   1.000
_cell.angle_alpha   90.00
_cell.angle_beta   90.00
_cell.angle_gamma   90.00
#
_symmetry.space_group_name_H-M   'P 1'
#
loop_
_entity.id
_entity.type
_entity.pdbx_description
1 polymer ?
#
loop_
_entity_poly.entity_id
_entity_poly.type
_entity_poly.pdbx_seq_one_letter_code
_entity_poly.pdbx_strand_id
1 'polypeptide(L)'
;MRIGELSERTGTSRRLLRYYEEQGLIISSRSPNGYRSYDEDLVDRVMQIRGLLDAGLPTRIIKQILPCLNKPRVIHFPDATPEMLSTLTLERDRMTQRIECLTRNRDAVSEYLDTVSGGASAGRPSEVSAAR
;
A
#
# COMPACT_ATOMS: atom_id res chain seq x y z
N MET A 1 8.15 -5.69 -20.50
CA MET A 1 7.01 -4.77 -20.69
C MET A 1 7.44 -3.34 -21.01
N ARG A 2 6.56 -2.51 -21.61
CA ARG A 2 6.79 -1.05 -21.78
C ARG A 2 6.25 -0.27 -20.57
N ILE A 3 6.61 1.01 -20.44
CA ILE A 3 6.11 1.87 -19.34
C ILE A 3 4.57 1.99 -19.33
N GLY A 4 3.92 1.91 -20.50
CA GLY A 4 2.47 1.94 -20.61
C GLY A 4 1.83 0.70 -19.99
N GLU A 5 2.35 -0.46 -20.33
CA GLU A 5 1.92 -1.75 -19.78
C GLU A 5 2.21 -1.85 -18.28
N LEU A 6 3.39 -1.40 -17.82
CA LEU A 6 3.69 -1.29 -16.39
C LEU A 6 2.70 -0.37 -15.66
N SER A 7 2.31 0.74 -16.28
CA SER A 7 1.34 1.70 -15.73
C SER A 7 -0.05 1.08 -15.55
N GLU A 8 -0.53 0.35 -16.56
CA GLU A 8 -1.83 -0.34 -16.51
C GLU A 8 -1.84 -1.43 -15.45
N ARG A 9 -0.80 -2.27 -15.43
CA ARG A 9 -0.70 -3.37 -14.48
C ARG A 9 -0.53 -2.92 -13.05
N THR A 10 0.11 -1.76 -12.83
CA THR A 10 0.36 -1.25 -11.48
C THR A 10 -0.66 -0.23 -11.00
N GLY A 11 -1.58 0.20 -11.87
CA GLY A 11 -2.45 1.35 -11.62
C GLY A 11 -1.70 2.65 -11.32
N THR A 12 -0.39 2.71 -11.62
CA THR A 12 0.47 3.85 -11.32
C THR A 12 0.68 4.68 -12.56
N SER A 13 0.51 6.01 -12.47
CA SER A 13 0.66 6.87 -13.65
C SER A 13 2.08 6.80 -14.24
N ARG A 14 2.19 6.92 -15.56
CA ARG A 14 3.48 6.96 -16.26
C ARG A 14 4.41 8.06 -15.73
N ARG A 15 3.84 9.19 -15.28
CA ARG A 15 4.60 10.28 -14.65
C ARG A 15 5.25 9.82 -13.35
N LEU A 16 4.50 9.11 -12.50
CA LEU A 16 5.01 8.61 -11.23
C LEU A 16 6.03 7.48 -11.43
N LEU A 17 5.83 6.61 -12.43
CA LEU A 17 6.83 5.61 -12.81
C LEU A 17 8.16 6.24 -13.27
N ARG A 18 8.10 7.31 -14.07
CA ARG A 18 9.32 8.08 -14.46
C ARG A 18 10.00 8.69 -13.25
N TYR A 19 9.22 9.25 -12.32
CA TYR A 19 9.77 9.74 -11.07
C TYR A 19 10.47 8.63 -10.26
N TYR A 20 9.86 7.44 -10.15
CA TYR A 20 10.51 6.30 -9.49
C TYR A 20 11.81 5.89 -10.20
N GLU A 21 11.85 5.94 -11.53
CA GLU A 21 13.05 5.67 -12.32
C GLU A 21 14.14 6.73 -12.06
N GLU A 22 13.79 8.02 -12.04
CA GLU A 22 14.68 9.14 -11.73
C GLU A 22 15.26 9.05 -10.31
N GLN A 23 14.46 8.60 -9.33
CA GLN A 23 14.91 8.37 -7.96
C GLN A 23 15.73 7.08 -7.82
N GLY A 24 15.81 6.25 -8.87
CA GLY A 24 16.50 4.97 -8.88
C GLY A 24 15.80 3.88 -8.05
N LEU A 25 14.48 3.99 -7.86
CA LEU A 25 13.66 2.99 -7.19
C LEU A 25 13.32 1.81 -8.12
N ILE A 26 13.14 2.11 -9.40
CA ILE A 26 12.99 1.15 -10.50
C ILE A 26 14.06 1.42 -11.56
N ILE A 27 14.46 0.41 -12.30
CA ILE A 27 15.49 0.51 -13.34
C ILE A 27 14.94 -0.08 -14.62
N SER A 28 15.03 0.64 -15.74
CA SER A 28 14.70 0.08 -17.05
C SER A 28 15.92 -0.60 -17.68
N SER A 29 15.69 -1.72 -18.35
CA SER A 29 16.64 -2.35 -19.24
C SER A 29 16.48 -1.80 -20.66
N ARG A 30 17.53 -1.91 -21.49
CA ARG A 30 17.40 -1.68 -22.93
C ARG A 30 17.15 -3.01 -23.62
N SER A 31 16.04 -3.09 -24.34
CA SER A 31 15.74 -4.21 -25.22
C SER A 31 16.71 -4.25 -26.42
N PRO A 32 16.88 -5.40 -27.10
CA PRO A 32 17.75 -5.53 -28.28
C PRO A 32 17.40 -4.56 -29.43
N ASN A 33 16.14 -4.11 -29.49
CA ASN A 33 15.64 -3.12 -30.44
C ASN A 33 15.88 -1.66 -29.99
N GLY A 34 16.69 -1.41 -28.96
CA GLY A 34 17.10 -0.09 -28.49
C GLY A 34 16.09 0.63 -27.60
N TYR A 35 14.92 0.05 -27.37
CA TYR A 35 13.88 0.67 -26.56
C TYR A 35 14.00 0.33 -25.06
N ARG A 36 13.41 1.17 -24.20
CA ARG A 36 13.25 0.86 -22.76
C ARG A 36 12.27 -0.28 -22.55
N SER A 37 12.72 -1.28 -21.80
CA SER A 37 11.93 -2.38 -21.25
C SER A 37 11.99 -2.37 -19.73
N TYR A 38 10.89 -2.78 -19.13
CA TYR A 38 10.75 -3.04 -17.70
C TYR A 38 10.53 -4.54 -17.53
N ASP A 39 11.15 -5.12 -16.51
CA ASP A 39 11.01 -6.54 -16.20
C ASP A 39 9.75 -6.80 -15.38
N GLU A 40 9.31 -8.07 -15.36
CA GLU A 40 8.09 -8.51 -14.69
C GLU A 40 8.09 -8.21 -13.19
N ASP A 41 9.23 -8.44 -12.54
CA ASP A 41 9.44 -8.21 -11.11
C ASP A 41 9.24 -6.74 -10.69
N LEU A 42 9.28 -5.80 -11.65
CA LEU A 42 9.02 -4.39 -11.36
C LEU A 42 7.56 -4.11 -11.04
N VAL A 43 6.62 -4.98 -11.42
CA VAL A 43 5.21 -4.85 -11.04
C VAL A 43 5.08 -4.97 -9.52
N ASP A 44 5.61 -6.05 -8.94
CA ASP A 44 5.59 -6.28 -7.49
C ASP A 44 6.37 -5.19 -6.75
N ARG A 45 7.51 -4.76 -7.32
CA ARG A 45 8.31 -3.69 -6.74
C ARG A 45 7.58 -2.35 -6.70
N VAL A 46 6.86 -1.99 -7.77
CA VAL A 46 6.05 -0.75 -7.80
C VAL A 46 4.91 -0.82 -6.79
N MET A 47 4.28 -1.98 -6.63
CA MET A 47 3.25 -2.20 -5.60
C MET A 47 3.82 -2.00 -4.18
N GLN A 48 5.00 -2.54 -3.91
CA GLN A 48 5.68 -2.35 -2.63
C GLN A 48 6.04 -0.88 -2.38
N ILE A 49 6.62 -0.19 -3.37
CA ILE A 49 6.94 1.24 -3.28
C ILE A 49 5.69 2.03 -2.90
N ARG A 50 4.57 1.75 -3.57
CA ARG A 50 3.29 2.42 -3.30
C ARG A 50 2.81 2.14 -1.88
N GLY A 51 2.82 0.89 -1.43
CA GLY A 51 2.42 0.53 -0.07
C GLY A 51 3.26 1.25 1.00
N LEU A 52 4.57 1.41 0.76
CA LEU A 52 5.46 2.12 1.69
C LEU A 52 5.24 3.64 1.67
N LEU A 53 4.96 4.21 0.48
CA LEU A 53 4.58 5.62 0.36
C LEU A 53 3.24 5.91 1.04
N ASP A 54 2.26 5.02 0.87
CA ASP A 54 0.95 5.10 1.53
C ASP A 54 1.09 4.97 3.06
N ALA A 55 2.11 4.24 3.54
CA ALA A 55 2.49 4.15 4.94
C ALA A 55 3.25 5.38 5.47
N GLY A 56 3.56 6.37 4.61
CA GLY A 56 4.21 7.63 4.99
C GLY A 56 5.73 7.63 4.90
N LEU A 57 6.36 6.56 4.41
CA LEU A 57 7.82 6.52 4.28
C LEU A 57 8.29 7.45 3.16
N PRO A 58 9.29 8.31 3.40
CA PRO A 58 9.84 9.13 2.34
C PRO A 58 10.66 8.27 1.36
N THR A 59 10.64 8.65 0.09
CA THR A 59 11.35 8.00 -1.03
C THR A 59 12.81 7.66 -0.70
N ARG A 60 13.52 8.53 0.04
CA ARG A 60 14.91 8.32 0.46
C ARG A 60 15.10 7.04 1.31
N ILE A 61 14.13 6.76 2.19
CA ILE A 61 14.14 5.61 3.09
C ILE A 61 13.70 4.36 2.32
N ILE A 62 12.68 4.50 1.47
CA ILE A 62 12.21 3.41 0.60
C ILE A 62 13.35 2.88 -0.26
N LYS A 63 14.17 3.76 -0.86
CA LYS A 63 15.33 3.37 -1.67
C LYS A 63 16.32 2.48 -0.90
N GLN A 64 16.50 2.71 0.40
CA GLN A 64 17.42 1.96 1.23
C GLN A 64 16.85 0.63 1.70
N ILE A 65 15.54 0.56 1.92
CA ILE A 65 14.85 -0.66 2.39
C ILE A 65 14.55 -1.62 1.23
N LEU A 66 14.27 -1.10 0.03
CA LEU A 66 13.87 -1.89 -1.13
C LEU A 66 14.80 -3.05 -1.51
N PRO A 67 16.15 -2.93 -1.46
CA PRO A 67 17.04 -4.06 -1.69
C PRO A 67 16.83 -5.21 -0.70
N CYS A 68 16.35 -4.92 0.51
CA CYS A 68 16.11 -5.91 1.57
C CYS A 68 14.73 -6.59 1.42
N LEU A 69 13.76 -5.92 0.79
CA LEU A 69 12.40 -6.45 0.61
C LEU A 69 12.29 -7.53 -0.48
N ASN A 70 13.28 -7.63 -1.37
CA ASN A 70 13.40 -8.71 -2.35
C ASN A 70 13.71 -10.07 -1.70
N LYS A 71 13.97 -10.13 -0.39
CA LYS A 71 14.12 -11.36 0.39
C LYS A 71 12.96 -11.49 1.38
N PRO A 72 12.46 -12.70 1.64
CA PRO A 72 11.36 -12.88 2.58
C PRO A 72 11.76 -12.40 3.98
N ARG A 73 11.10 -11.33 4.42
CA ARG A 73 10.86 -10.93 5.82
C ARG A 73 12.02 -10.36 6.65
N VAL A 74 13.19 -10.05 6.07
CA VAL A 74 14.30 -9.46 6.86
C VAL A 74 14.85 -8.20 6.23
N ILE A 75 14.56 -7.04 6.85
CA ILE A 75 15.22 -5.78 6.53
C ILE A 75 16.63 -5.82 7.15
N HIS A 76 17.65 -6.01 6.31
CA HIS A 76 19.05 -5.98 6.73
C HIS A 76 19.70 -4.66 6.32
N PHE A 77 20.04 -3.83 7.31
CA PHE A 77 20.88 -2.65 7.11
C PHE A 77 22.28 -2.95 7.68
N PRO A 78 23.26 -3.34 6.84
CA PRO A 78 24.63 -3.57 7.32
C PRO A 78 25.27 -2.30 7.89
N ASP A 79 24.87 -1.12 7.38
CA ASP A 79 25.42 0.19 7.75
C ASP A 79 24.33 1.16 8.25
N ALA A 80 23.41 0.70 9.12
CA ALA A 80 22.41 1.59 9.68
C ALA A 80 23.05 2.63 10.63
N THR A 81 23.00 3.91 10.25
CA THR A 81 23.41 4.99 11.17
C THR A 81 22.36 5.21 12.26
N PRO A 82 22.73 5.74 13.43
CA PRO A 82 21.78 6.07 14.50
C PRO A 82 20.65 7.01 14.05
N GLU A 83 20.93 7.96 13.15
CA GLU A 83 19.94 8.89 12.59
C GLU A 83 18.96 8.19 11.65
N MET A 84 19.42 7.15 10.95
CA MET A 84 18.57 6.31 10.14
C MET A 84 17.61 5.50 11.02
N LEU A 85 18.14 4.89 12.08
CA LEU A 85 17.35 4.09 13.03
C LEU A 85 16.31 4.93 13.76
N SER A 86 16.64 6.17 14.15
CA SER A 86 15.68 7.09 14.77
C SER A 86 14.58 7.51 13.80
N THR A 87 14.93 7.79 12.53
CA THR A 87 13.94 8.07 11.48
C THR A 87 13.00 6.87 11.29
N LEU A 88 13.54 5.65 11.17
CA LEU A 88 12.73 4.44 10.99
C LEU A 88 11.84 4.15 12.20
N THR A 89 12.35 4.38 13.41
CA THR A 89 11.58 4.27 14.66
C THR A 89 10.41 5.24 14.66
N LEU A 90 10.64 6.51 14.33
CA LEU A 90 9.58 7.51 14.26
C LEU A 90 8.51 7.15 13.23
N GLU A 91 8.93 6.73 12.04
CA GLU A 91 7.97 6.34 10.98
C GLU A 91 7.20 5.07 11.36
N ARG A 92 7.83 4.08 12.00
CA ARG A 92 7.13 2.91 12.57
C ARG A 92 6.08 3.36 13.58
N ASP A 93 6.44 4.23 14.51
CA ASP A 93 5.53 4.61 15.60
C ASP A 93 4.32 5.41 15.03
N ARG A 94 4.55 6.24 14.01
CA ARG A 94 3.47 6.90 13.25
C ARG A 94 2.57 5.91 12.53
N MET A 95 3.13 4.87 11.90
CA MET A 95 2.33 3.81 11.28
C MET A 95 1.49 3.09 12.32
N THR A 96 2.05 2.76 13.48
CA THR A 96 1.32 2.13 14.59
C THR A 96 0.12 2.97 15.01
N GLN A 97 0.32 4.27 15.25
CA GLN A 97 -0.79 5.18 15.60
C GLN A 97 -1.88 5.23 14.52
N ARG A 98 -1.49 5.20 13.25
CA ARG A 98 -2.44 5.21 12.13
C ARG A 98 -3.19 3.88 12.01
N ILE A 99 -2.53 2.76 12.24
CA ILE A 99 -3.15 1.43 12.31
C ILE A 99 -4.19 1.41 13.43
N GLU A 100 -3.85 1.91 14.62
CA GLU A 100 -4.78 1.97 15.75
C GLU A 100 -6.02 2.83 15.43
N CYS A 101 -5.83 3.98 14.79
CA CYS A 101 -6.93 4.85 14.38
C CYS A 101 -7.82 4.18 13.33
N LEU A 102 -7.22 3.60 12.28
CA LEU A 102 -7.96 2.91 11.22
C LEU A 102 -8.67 1.66 11.74
N THR A 103 -8.06 0.94 12.68
CA THR A 103 -8.66 -0.21 13.35
C THR A 103 -9.90 0.22 14.12
N ARG A 104 -9.80 1.27 14.94
CA ARG A 104 -10.95 1.83 15.67
C ARG A 104 -12.08 2.26 14.72
N ASN A 105 -11.74 2.95 13.64
CA ASN A 105 -12.75 3.39 12.66
C ASN A 105 -13.41 2.21 11.96
N ARG A 106 -12.64 1.20 11.56
CA ARG A 106 -13.17 -0.04 10.97
C ARG A 106 -14.13 -0.70 11.95
N ASP A 107 -13.74 -0.85 13.21
CA ASP A 107 -14.55 -1.52 14.22
C ASP A 107 -15.86 -0.77 14.49
N ALA A 108 -15.83 0.57 14.52
CA ALA A 108 -17.03 1.39 14.62
C ALA A 108 -17.96 1.25 13.40
N VAL A 109 -17.39 1.18 12.19
CA VAL A 109 -18.17 0.93 10.96
C VAL A 109 -18.78 -0.47 10.97
N SER A 110 -18.02 -1.49 11.41
CA SER A 110 -18.52 -2.86 11.56
C SER A 110 -19.68 -2.92 12.54
N GLU A 111 -19.56 -2.29 13.70
CA GLU A 111 -20.62 -2.23 14.71
C GLU A 111 -21.88 -1.56 14.14
N TYR A 112 -21.74 -0.43 13.44
CA TYR A 112 -22.87 0.21 12.76
C TYR A 112 -23.54 -0.72 11.75
N LEU A 113 -22.77 -1.42 10.92
CA LEU A 113 -23.31 -2.37 9.94
C LEU A 113 -24.05 -3.53 10.60
N ASP A 114 -23.56 -4.04 11.73
CA ASP A 114 -24.21 -5.10 12.50
C ASP A 114 -25.54 -4.62 13.08
N THR A 115 -25.61 -3.38 13.59
CA THR A 115 -26.88 -2.82 14.10
C THR A 115 -27.93 -2.64 13.01
N VAL A 116 -27.54 -2.13 11.84
CA VAL A 116 -28.45 -1.90 10.71
C VAL A 116 -28.90 -3.21 10.08
N SER A 117 -27.98 -4.17 9.94
CA SER A 117 -28.28 -5.50 9.36
C SER A 117 -29.06 -6.39 10.33
N GLY A 118 -28.79 -6.29 11.64
CA GLY A 118 -29.54 -6.96 12.69
C GLY A 118 -30.94 -6.38 12.88
N GLY A 119 -31.08 -5.05 12.82
CA GLY A 119 -32.37 -4.35 12.88
C GLY A 119 -33.29 -4.62 11.68
N ALA A 120 -32.72 -4.86 10.50
CA ALA A 120 -33.48 -5.28 9.32
C ALA A 120 -34.16 -6.66 9.50
N SER A 121 -33.72 -7.48 10.46
CA SER A 121 -34.36 -8.77 10.78
C SER A 121 -35.42 -8.70 11.89
N ALA A 122 -35.47 -7.61 12.67
CA ALA A 122 -36.36 -7.46 13.83
C ALA A 122 -37.59 -6.57 13.57
N GLY A 123 -37.77 -6.07 12.34
CA GLY A 123 -38.83 -5.14 11.95
C GLY A 123 -39.92 -5.74 11.06
N ARG A 124 -40.60 -6.81 11.50
CA ARG A 124 -42.01 -7.04 11.12
C ARG A 124 -42.84 -7.32 12.37
N PRO A 125 -43.34 -6.28 13.05
CA PRO A 125 -44.50 -6.43 13.91
C PRO A 125 -45.70 -6.74 13.04
N SER A 126 -46.40 -7.81 13.38
CA SER A 126 -47.74 -8.09 12.86
C SER A 126 -48.72 -6.99 13.31
N GLU A 127 -49.48 -6.44 12.38
CA GLU A 127 -50.84 -5.93 12.63
C GLU A 127 -51.77 -6.93 11.91
N VAL A 128 -52.38 -7.90 12.58
CA VAL A 128 -53.52 -7.84 13.53
C VAL A 128 -54.81 -7.33 12.88
N SER A 129 -55.66 -8.30 12.53
CA SER A 129 -57.08 -8.41 12.85
C SER A 129 -58.10 -7.38 12.34
N ALA A 130 -59.18 -7.96 11.79
CA ALA A 130 -60.57 -7.50 11.77
C ALA A 130 -61.00 -6.45 10.73
N ALA A 131 -61.65 -6.94 9.67
CA ALA A 131 -62.82 -6.27 9.09
C ALA A 131 -63.80 -7.32 8.53
N ARG A 132 -64.86 -7.54 9.31
CA ARG A 132 -66.24 -7.97 8.96
C ARG A 132 -66.48 -9.25 8.15
#